data_AF-A0A7G2EG56-F1
#
_entry.id   AF-A0A7G2EG56-F1
#
_cell.length_a   1.000
_cell.length_b   1.000
_cell.length_c   1.000
_cell.angle_alpha   90.00
_cell.angle_beta   90.00
_cell.angle_gamma   90.00
#
_symmetry.space_group_name_H-M   'P 1'
#
loop_
_entity.id
_entity.type
_entity.pdbx_description
1 polymer ?
#
loop_
_entity_poly.entity_id
_entity_poly.type
_entity_poly.pdbx_seq_one_letter_code
_entity_poly.pdbx_strand_id
1 'polypeptide(L)'
;MNSLMTKMKINGAALSASSSRIRGFMWSESFGHEMACLCLKKYNEEKRIENGFDVEFVEVVRGIFSAGSRSKSFITFMAREKPDGPPVEYQAKVWCTVVRNQNYPILCRRALTTKPPSQN
;
A
#
# COMPACT_ATOMS: atom_id res chain seq x y z
N MET A 1 16.79 22.85 -19.09
CA MET A 1 15.52 22.42 -19.69
C MET A 1 14.65 21.91 -18.56
N ASN A 2 13.67 22.72 -18.15
CA ASN A 2 12.80 22.50 -17.00
C ASN A 2 11.63 21.60 -17.44
N SER A 3 11.40 20.47 -16.78
CA SER A 3 10.15 19.72 -16.93
C SER A 3 9.42 19.71 -15.60
N LEU A 4 8.19 20.20 -15.67
CA LEU A 4 7.28 20.49 -14.56
C LEU A 4 7.06 19.26 -13.67
N MET A 5 7.43 19.38 -12.38
CA MET A 5 6.76 18.62 -11.34
C MET A 5 5.44 19.33 -11.03
N THR A 6 4.37 18.81 -11.62
CA THR A 6 2.99 19.18 -11.29
C THR A 6 2.77 19.01 -9.80
N LYS A 7 2.62 20.14 -9.09
CA LYS A 7 2.19 20.21 -7.69
C LYS A 7 0.77 19.63 -7.58
N MET A 8 0.62 18.41 -7.10
CA MET A 8 -0.66 17.94 -6.59
C MET A 8 -0.81 18.47 -5.16
N LYS A 9 -1.64 19.51 -5.01
CA LYS A 9 -2.09 20.03 -3.71
C LYS A 9 -2.91 18.94 -3.03
N ILE A 10 -2.38 18.35 -1.97
CA ILE A 10 -3.16 17.56 -1.00
C ILE A 10 -3.61 18.52 0.10
N ASN A 11 -4.93 18.71 0.17
CA ASN A 11 -5.61 19.52 1.17
C ASN A 11 -5.35 18.98 2.58
N GLY A 12 -5.28 19.90 3.55
CA GLY A 12 -4.81 19.65 4.90
C GLY A 12 -5.56 18.54 5.63
N ALA A 13 -4.82 17.50 5.99
CA ALA A 13 -5.08 16.67 7.15
C ALA A 13 -3.74 16.48 7.86
N ALA A 14 -3.61 17.05 9.06
CA ALA A 14 -2.44 16.86 9.90
C ALA A 14 -2.41 15.39 10.37
N LEU A 15 -1.64 14.56 9.67
CA LEU A 15 -1.37 13.18 10.09
C LEU A 15 -0.15 13.19 11.01
N SER A 16 -0.36 12.86 12.28
CA SER A 16 0.68 12.72 13.29
C SER A 16 1.65 11.61 12.86
N ALA A 17 2.87 12.00 12.51
CA ALA A 17 3.90 11.08 12.03
C ALA A 17 4.51 10.27 13.18
N SER A 18 4.05 9.05 13.40
CA SER A 18 4.80 8.05 14.17
C SER A 18 5.91 7.46 13.29
N SER A 19 7.01 8.21 13.16
CA SER A 19 8.18 7.84 12.36
C SER A 19 8.98 6.73 13.03
N SER A 20 8.87 5.51 12.53
CA SER A 20 9.77 4.42 12.89
C SER A 20 11.06 4.54 12.08
N ARG A 21 12.16 4.95 12.74
CA ARG A 21 13.47 5.17 12.12
C ARG A 21 14.14 3.84 11.74
N ILE A 22 14.09 3.46 10.46
CA ILE A 22 14.89 2.36 9.89
C ILE A 22 15.95 2.95 8.94
N ARG A 23 17.21 2.50 9.13
CA ARG A 23 18.42 2.97 8.45
C ARG A 23 18.22 3.12 6.93
N GLY A 24 18.44 4.34 6.42
CA GLY A 24 18.88 4.60 5.05
C GLY A 24 17.87 5.14 4.04
N PHE A 25 16.57 4.99 4.25
CA PHE A 25 15.53 5.63 3.43
C PHE A 25 14.30 5.86 4.30
N MET A 26 13.88 7.11 4.47
CA MET A 26 12.76 7.46 5.33
C MET A 26 11.47 6.90 4.71
N TRP A 27 10.97 5.80 5.25
CA TRP A 27 9.58 5.38 5.01
C TRP A 27 8.67 6.54 5.45
N SER A 28 7.85 7.04 4.53
CA SER A 28 6.83 8.05 4.82
C SER A 28 5.45 7.42 4.67
N GLU A 29 4.48 7.93 5.44
CA GLU A 29 3.07 7.56 5.30
C GLU A 29 2.57 7.76 3.87
N SER A 30 2.96 8.87 3.23
CA SER A 30 2.61 9.16 1.83
C SER A 30 3.16 8.10 0.87
N PHE A 31 4.42 7.67 1.05
CA PHE A 31 5.00 6.62 0.22
C PHE A 31 4.28 5.28 0.43
N GLY A 32 3.97 4.93 1.68
CA GLY A 32 3.19 3.73 1.99
C GLY A 32 1.82 3.72 1.33
N HIS A 33 1.12 4.85 1.41
CA HIS A 33 -0.18 5.06 0.79
C HIS A 33 -0.11 4.91 -0.74
N GLU A 34 0.84 5.58 -1.40
CA GLU A 34 1.03 5.47 -2.85
C GLU A 34 1.29 4.02 -3.29
N MET A 35 2.14 3.28 -2.56
CA MET A 35 2.45 1.89 -2.88
C MET A 35 1.25 0.96 -2.66
N ALA A 36 0.46 1.19 -1.61
CA ALA A 36 -0.77 0.44 -1.36
C ALA A 36 -1.80 0.67 -2.47
N CYS A 37 -2.06 1.94 -2.82
CA CYS A 37 -2.99 2.32 -3.88
C CYS A 37 -2.57 1.75 -5.25
N LEU A 38 -1.27 1.75 -5.55
CA LEU A 38 -0.73 1.16 -6.78
C LEU A 38 -1.01 -0.36 -6.85
N CYS A 39 -0.75 -1.08 -5.77
CA CYS A 39 -1.03 -2.51 -5.67
C CYS A 39 -2.53 -2.81 -5.76
N LEU A 40 -3.35 -2.03 -5.06
CA LEU A 40 -4.79 -2.20 -5.02
C LEU A 40 -5.45 -1.92 -6.37
N LYS A 41 -4.98 -0.90 -7.09
CA LYS A 41 -5.45 -0.60 -8.44
C LYS A 41 -5.25 -1.81 -9.37
N LYS A 42 -4.05 -2.37 -9.40
CA LYS A 42 -3.76 -3.56 -10.21
C LYS A 42 -4.62 -4.75 -9.77
N TYR A 43 -4.79 -4.95 -8.46
CA TYR A 43 -5.65 -6.00 -7.92
C TYR A 43 -7.11 -5.84 -8.38
N ASN A 44 -7.65 -4.62 -8.33
CA ASN A 44 -9.01 -4.35 -8.78
C ASN A 44 -9.14 -4.51 -10.30
N GLU A 45 -8.15 -4.13 -11.10
CA GLU A 45 -8.15 -4.39 -12.55
C GLU A 45 -8.27 -5.90 -12.85
N GLU A 46 -7.55 -6.74 -12.10
CA GLU A 46 -7.63 -8.21 -12.21
C GLU A 46 -8.97 -8.75 -11.70
N LYS A 47 -9.43 -8.31 -10.52
CA LYS A 47 -10.66 -8.81 -9.88
C LYS A 47 -11.95 -8.30 -10.50
N ARG A 48 -11.94 -7.12 -11.12
CA ARG A 48 -13.09 -6.59 -11.84
C ARG A 48 -13.48 -7.50 -13.00
N ILE A 49 -12.49 -8.11 -13.66
CA ILE A 49 -12.70 -9.09 -14.73
C ILE A 49 -13.30 -10.39 -14.17
N GLU A 50 -12.86 -10.83 -12.98
CA GLU A 50 -13.31 -12.08 -12.38
C GLU A 50 -14.70 -11.99 -11.73
N ASN A 51 -14.92 -10.99 -10.88
CA ASN A 51 -16.03 -10.96 -9.92
C ASN A 51 -16.82 -9.63 -9.91
N GLY A 52 -16.43 -8.64 -10.72
CA GLY A 52 -17.17 -7.39 -10.91
C GLY A 52 -17.23 -6.44 -9.70
N PHE A 53 -16.38 -6.62 -8.68
CA PHE A 53 -16.31 -5.71 -7.52
C PHE A 53 -14.92 -5.07 -7.39
N ASP A 54 -14.91 -3.85 -6.82
CA ASP A 54 -13.70 -3.13 -6.47
C ASP A 54 -13.50 -3.15 -4.96
N VAL A 55 -12.24 -3.20 -4.56
CA VAL A 55 -11.83 -3.04 -3.16
C VAL A 55 -11.37 -1.60 -2.94
N GLU A 56 -11.91 -0.95 -1.91
CA GLU A 56 -11.59 0.42 -1.54
C GLU A 56 -10.49 0.47 -0.49
N PHE A 57 -9.48 1.32 -0.71
CA PHE A 57 -8.42 1.54 0.25
C PHE A 57 -8.94 2.31 1.48
N VAL A 58 -8.49 1.95 2.69
CA VAL A 58 -8.82 2.67 3.92
C VAL A 58 -7.58 3.36 4.50
N GLU A 59 -6.62 2.58 4.99
CA GLU A 59 -5.41 3.12 5.64
C GLU A 59 -4.24 2.13 5.60
N VAL A 60 -3.02 2.63 5.73
CA VAL A 60 -1.83 1.77 5.90
C VAL A 60 -1.70 1.40 7.38
N VAL A 61 -1.60 0.11 7.67
CA VAL A 61 -1.36 -0.41 9.02
C VAL A 61 0.13 -0.53 9.30
N ARG A 62 0.88 -1.02 8.31
CA ARG A 62 2.31 -1.31 8.46
C ARG A 62 3.03 -1.20 7.13
N GLY A 63 4.24 -0.64 7.19
CA GLY A 63 5.17 -0.58 6.08
C GLY A 63 6.53 -1.12 6.44
N ILE A 64 7.14 -1.89 5.54
CA ILE A 64 8.54 -2.32 5.65
C ILE A 64 9.21 -2.07 4.30
N PHE A 65 10.26 -1.27 4.31
CA PHE A 65 11.12 -1.08 3.14
C PHE A 65 12.45 -1.82 3.33
N SER A 66 12.77 -2.70 2.39
CA SER A 66 14.09 -3.33 2.30
C SER A 66 14.90 -2.63 1.21
N ALA A 67 15.95 -1.90 1.59
CA ALA A 67 16.85 -1.23 0.66
C ALA A 67 17.91 -2.19 0.09
N GLY A 68 18.28 -2.01 -1.17
CA GLY A 68 19.36 -2.76 -1.84
C GLY A 68 19.19 -2.81 -3.36
N SER A 69 20.01 -3.64 -4.03
CA SER A 69 19.95 -3.86 -5.49
C SER A 69 18.57 -4.33 -5.98
N ARG A 70 17.80 -4.98 -5.10
CA ARG A 70 16.40 -5.37 -5.32
C ARG A 70 15.51 -4.80 -4.22
N SER A 71 15.42 -3.47 -4.15
CA SER A 71 14.67 -2.76 -3.12
C SER A 71 13.19 -3.11 -3.14
N LYS A 72 12.57 -3.46 -2.02
CA LYS A 72 11.16 -3.89 -1.97
C LYS A 72 10.43 -3.19 -0.84
N SER A 73 9.17 -2.89 -1.09
CA SER A 73 8.23 -2.44 -0.07
C SER A 73 7.23 -3.54 0.21
N PHE A 74 7.04 -3.85 1.48
CA PHE A 74 5.99 -4.72 1.98
C PHE A 74 5.02 -3.83 2.74
N ILE A 75 3.76 -3.84 2.34
CA ILE A 75 2.74 -2.97 2.91
C ILE A 75 1.60 -3.84 3.41
N THR A 76 1.14 -3.55 4.62
CA THR A 76 -0.10 -4.07 5.18
C THR A 76 -1.06 -2.90 5.30
N PHE A 77 -2.23 -3.01 4.71
CA PHE A 77 -3.22 -1.94 4.67
C PHE A 77 -4.62 -2.49 4.89
N MET A 78 -5.52 -1.66 5.37
CA MET A 78 -6.94 -1.99 5.49
C MET A 78 -7.65 -1.60 4.20
N ALA A 79 -8.57 -2.45 3.76
CA ALA A 79 -9.38 -2.21 2.57
C ALA A 79 -10.80 -2.76 2.74
N ARG A 80 -11.78 -2.16 2.10
CA ARG A 80 -13.19 -2.58 2.13
C ARG A 80 -13.58 -3.22 0.81
N GLU A 81 -14.11 -4.44 0.85
CA GLU A 81 -14.66 -5.10 -0.35
C GLU A 81 -16.11 -4.70 -0.63
N LYS A 82 -16.77 -4.04 0.33
CA LYS A 82 -18.14 -3.53 0.23
C LYS A 82 -18.22 -2.17 0.92
N PRO A 83 -19.04 -1.22 0.45
CA PRO A 83 -19.15 0.11 1.03
C PRO A 83 -19.42 0.08 2.55
N ASP A 84 -20.35 -0.77 2.98
CA ASP A 84 -20.74 -0.93 4.39
C ASP A 84 -20.04 -2.12 5.09
N GLY A 85 -19.11 -2.78 4.39
CA GLY A 85 -18.42 -3.95 4.91
C GLY A 85 -17.33 -3.59 5.92
N PRO A 86 -17.00 -4.48 6.87
CA PRO A 86 -15.86 -4.26 7.75
C PRO A 86 -14.57 -4.16 6.92
N PRO A 87 -13.63 -3.27 7.29
CA PRO A 87 -12.34 -3.23 6.63
C PRO A 87 -11.59 -4.54 6.93
N VAL A 88 -10.98 -5.10 5.91
CA VAL A 88 -10.18 -6.32 5.99
C VAL A 88 -8.72 -5.98 5.69
N GLU A 89 -7.83 -6.74 6.31
CA GLU A 89 -6.40 -6.55 6.12
C GLU A 89 -5.97 -7.11 4.75
N TYR A 90 -5.15 -6.34 4.04
CA TYR A 90 -4.50 -6.70 2.79
C TYR A 90 -2.99 -6.61 2.93
N GLN A 91 -2.30 -7.52 2.24
CA GLN A 91 -0.85 -7.53 2.12
C GLN A 91 -0.46 -7.25 0.67
N ALA A 92 0.39 -6.24 0.51
CA ALA A 92 0.97 -5.82 -0.75
C ALA A 92 2.49 -5.94 -0.73
N LYS A 93 3.05 -6.22 -1.91
CA LYS A 93 4.49 -6.25 -2.15
C LYS A 93 4.79 -5.53 -3.45
N VAL A 94 5.71 -4.57 -3.37
CA VAL A 94 6.14 -3.76 -4.51
C VAL A 94 7.65 -3.90 -4.69
N TRP A 95 8.10 -4.07 -5.92
CA TRP A 95 9.50 -3.92 -6.28
C TRP A 95 9.76 -2.47 -6.67
N CYS A 96 10.63 -1.81 -5.92
CA CYS A 96 11.00 -0.42 -6.16
C CYS A 96 12.35 -0.37 -6.88
N THR A 97 12.41 0.28 -8.03
CA THR A 97 13.66 0.49 -8.76
C THR A 97 14.07 1.96 -8.66
N VAL A 98 15.08 2.26 -7.83
CA VAL A 98 15.60 3.62 -7.68
C VAL A 98 16.23 4.12 -8.99
N VAL A 99 16.89 3.23 -9.74
CA VAL A 99 17.60 3.56 -10.99
C VAL A 99 16.64 3.93 -12.13
N ARG A 100 15.47 3.28 -12.20
CA ARG A 100 14.47 3.52 -13.27
C ARG A 100 13.28 4.33 -12.80
N ASN A 101 13.25 4.71 -11.51
CA ASN A 101 12.13 5.35 -10.84
C ASN A 101 10.77 4.65 -11.11
N GLN A 102 10.80 3.31 -11.21
CA GLN A 102 9.64 2.47 -11.52
C GLN A 102 9.28 1.58 -10.33
N ASN A 103 7.98 1.51 -10.04
CA ASN A 103 7.41 0.67 -8.98
C ASN A 103 6.55 -0.41 -9.61
N TYR A 104 6.85 -1.67 -9.29
CA TYR A 104 6.17 -2.82 -9.86
C TYR A 104 5.42 -3.58 -8.77
N PRO A 105 4.07 -3.56 -8.77
CA PRO A 105 3.27 -4.41 -7.91
C PRO A 105 3.55 -5.88 -8.21
N ILE A 106 4.03 -6.61 -7.19
CA ILE A 106 4.30 -8.04 -7.25
C ILE A 106 3.14 -8.84 -6.68
N LEU A 107 2.60 -8.39 -5.54
CA LEU A 107 1.55 -9.08 -4.81
C LEU A 107 0.56 -8.07 -4.26
N CYS A 108 -0.72 -8.39 -4.34
CA CYS A 108 -1.77 -7.76 -3.56
C CYS A 108 -2.81 -8.84 -3.27
N ARG A 109 -3.05 -9.13 -1.98
CA ARG A 109 -4.04 -10.14 -1.57
C ARG A 109 -4.56 -9.83 -0.18
N ARG A 110 -5.77 -10.32 0.10
CA ARG A 110 -6.30 -10.36 1.46
C ARG A 110 -5.31 -11.12 2.36
N ALA A 111 -5.03 -10.56 3.54
CA ALA A 111 -4.22 -11.21 4.56
C ALA A 111 -4.98 -12.41 5.12
N LEU A 112 -4.26 -13.51 5.39
CA LEU A 112 -4.86 -14.65 6.07
C LEU A 112 -5.12 -14.25 7.53
N THR A 113 -6.39 -14.04 7.88
CA THR A 113 -6.77 -13.84 9.28
C THR A 113 -6.61 -15.18 9.99
N THR A 114 -5.53 -15.34 10.74
CA THR A 114 -5.47 -16.37 11.78
C THR A 114 -6.46 -15.92 12.85
N LYS A 115 -7.68 -16.45 12.84
CA LYS A 115 -8.52 -16.38 14.03
C LYS A 115 -7.67 -16.93 15.19
N PRO A 116 -7.50 -16.24 16.33
CA PRO A 116 -7.05 -16.95 17.52
C PRO A 116 -8.04 -18.12 17.75
N PRO A 117 -7.56 -19.32 18.11
CA PRO A 117 -8.46 -20.43 18.39
C PRO A 117 -9.44 -19.97 19.47
N SER A 118 -10.73 -20.13 19.21
CA SER A 118 -11.80 -19.81 20.15
C SER A 118 -11.49 -20.44 21.51
N GLN A 119 -11.31 -19.63 22.54
CA GLN A 119 -11.49 -20.14 23.90
C GLN A 119 -12.99 -20.21 24.13
N ASN A 120 -13.47 -21.45 24.11
CA ASN A 120 -14.79 -21.91 24.49
C ASN A 120 -15.03 -21.60 25.98
#